data_AF-A0A965L6J8-F1
#
_entry.id   AF-A0A965L6J8-F1
#
_cell.length_a   1.000
_cell.length_b   1.000
_cell.length_c   1.000
_cell.angle_alpha   90.00
_cell.angle_beta   90.00
_cell.angle_gamma   90.00
#
_symmetry.space_group_name_H-M   'P 1'
#
loop_
_entity.id
_entity.type
_entity.pdbx_description
1 polymer ?
#
loop_
_entity_poly.entity_id
_entity_poly.type
_entity_poly.pdbx_seq_one_letter_code
_entity_poly.pdbx_strand_id
1 'polypeptide(L)' 'MSFLKELATALQNGGLDEVPDGWETAERHAAEAGLSTPRTAEILKRGVSAGLVEVKKFRIMAGGRPYPVPHYRKVVK' A
#
# COMPACT_ATOMS: atom_id res chain seq x y z
N MET A 1 -1.66 31.14 -12.41
CA MET A 1 -0.62 30.12 -12.16
C MET A 1 -0.81 28.98 -13.17
N SER A 2 0.17 28.08 -13.32
CA SER A 2 0.00 26.91 -14.20
C SER A 2 -0.81 25.82 -13.47
N PHE A 3 -1.71 25.13 -14.16
CA PHE A 3 -2.47 23.99 -13.62
C PHE A 3 -1.58 22.96 -12.89
N LEU A 4 -0.40 22.67 -13.44
CA LEU A 4 0.55 21.75 -12.82
C LEU A 4 1.13 22.28 -11.49
N LYS A 5 1.28 23.60 -11.34
CA LYS A 5 1.74 24.21 -10.08
C LYS A 5 0.65 24.13 -9.01
N GLU A 6 -0.59 24.43 -9.37
CA GLU A 6 -1.74 24.32 -8.45
C GLU A 6 -1.95 22.87 -7.99
N LEU A 7 -1.87 21.92 -8.93
CA LEU A 7 -1.95 20.49 -8.63
C LEU A 7 -0.80 20.02 -7.74
N ALA A 8 0.44 20.45 -8.00
CA ALA A 8 1.59 20.11 -7.18
C ALA A 8 1.48 20.64 -5.75
N THR A 9 0.99 21.88 -5.58
CA THR A 9 0.76 22.48 -4.25
C THR A 9 -0.35 21.76 -3.50
N ALA A 10 -1.46 21.40 -4.16
CA ALA A 10 -2.53 20.61 -3.54
C ALA A 10 -2.04 19.23 -3.06
N LEU A 11 -1.24 18.54 -3.88
CA LEU A 11 -0.66 17.24 -3.56
C LEU A 11 0.45 17.28 -2.49
N GLN A 12 1.07 18.45 -2.28
CA GLN A 12 2.03 18.66 -1.19
C GLN A 12 1.35 18.82 0.16
N ASN A 13 0.16 19.42 0.21
CA ASN A 13 -0.49 19.83 1.46
C ASN A 13 -1.53 18.84 2.03
N GLY A 14 -2.02 17.87 1.24
CA GLY A 14 -3.08 16.97 1.69
C GLY A 14 -3.10 15.58 1.05
N GLY A 15 -2.02 15.16 0.38
CA GLY A 15 -1.99 13.95 -0.45
C GLY A 15 -1.76 12.64 0.29
N LEU A 16 -2.19 12.51 1.55
CA LEU A 16 -2.12 11.24 2.26
C LEU A 16 -3.42 10.47 2.07
N ASP A 17 -3.29 9.17 1.75
CA ASP A 17 -4.45 8.30 1.66
C ASP A 17 -4.77 7.71 3.05
N GLU A 18 -6.05 7.69 3.41
CA GLU A 18 -6.53 6.83 4.49
C GLU A 18 -6.51 5.37 4.03
N VAL A 19 -5.96 4.49 4.87
CA VAL A 19 -5.92 3.04 4.59
C VAL A 19 -7.21 2.43 5.15
N PRO A 20 -8.10 1.86 4.32
CA PRO A 20 -9.33 1.24 4.80
C PRO A 20 -9.05 -0.04 5.58
N ASP A 21 -9.99 -0.44 6.43
CA ASP A 21 -9.90 -1.71 7.17
C ASP A 21 -9.74 -2.93 6.23
N GLY A 22 -8.95 -3.89 6.69
CA GLY A 22 -8.63 -5.12 5.95
C GLY A 22 -7.55 -4.97 4.88
N TRP A 23 -6.93 -3.79 4.75
CA TRP A 23 -5.74 -3.58 3.94
C TRP A 23 -4.49 -3.53 4.81
N GLU A 24 -3.53 -4.41 4.53
CA GLU A 24 -2.32 -4.52 5.35
C GLU A 24 -1.05 -4.59 4.52
N THR A 25 0.07 -4.17 5.09
CA THR A 25 1.36 -4.25 4.42
C THR A 25 1.90 -5.69 4.39
N ALA A 26 2.85 -5.96 3.49
CA ALA A 26 3.57 -7.24 3.49
C ALA A 26 4.31 -7.50 4.82
N GLU A 27 4.76 -6.44 5.50
CA GLU A 27 5.39 -6.54 6.82
C GLU A 27 4.42 -7.01 7.89
N ARG A 28 3.19 -6.48 7.91
CA ARG A 28 2.16 -6.90 8.85
C ARG A 28 1.80 -8.36 8.67
N HIS A 29 1.54 -8.77 7.43
CA HIS A 29 1.29 -10.18 7.10
C HIS A 29 2.49 -11.09 7.44
N ALA A 30 3.72 -10.59 7.30
CA ALA A 30 4.92 -11.36 7.64
C ALA A 30 5.02 -11.58 9.16
N ALA A 31 4.75 -10.54 9.95
CA ALA A 31 4.72 -10.63 11.40
C ALA A 31 3.62 -11.60 11.88
N GLU A 32 2.44 -11.54 11.29
CA GLU A 32 1.31 -12.43 11.64
C GLU A 32 1.56 -13.89 11.26
N ALA A 33 2.21 -14.14 10.11
CA ALA A 33 2.50 -15.49 9.63
C ALA A 33 3.80 -16.09 10.20
N GLY A 34 4.60 -15.31 10.94
CA GLY A 34 5.92 -15.73 11.40
C GLY A 34 6.92 -15.98 10.25
N LEU A 35 6.78 -15.23 9.15
CA LEU A 35 7.61 -15.34 7.95
C LEU A 35 8.52 -14.12 7.78
N SER A 36 9.53 -14.23 6.93
CA SER A 36 10.32 -13.07 6.53
C SER A 36 9.55 -12.20 5.52
N THR A 37 9.72 -10.88 5.60
CA THR A 37 9.08 -9.92 4.69
C THR A 37 9.30 -10.24 3.20
N PRO A 38 10.51 -10.63 2.73
CA PRO A 38 10.71 -11.00 1.33
C PRO A 38 9.89 -12.22 0.90
N ARG A 39 9.82 -13.26 1.76
CA ARG A 39 9.03 -14.47 1.49
C ARG A 39 7.54 -14.15 1.43
N THR A 40 7.05 -13.35 2.38
CA THR A 40 5.66 -12.90 2.40
C THR A 40 5.32 -12.08 1.16
N ALA A 41 6.20 -11.15 0.74
CA ALA A 41 6.01 -10.37 -0.47
C ALA A 41 5.93 -11.24 -1.74
N GLU A 42 6.74 -12.30 -1.83
CA GLU A 42 6.67 -13.28 -2.92
C GLU A 42 5.32 -14.01 -2.95
N ILE A 43 4.84 -14.48 -1.80
CA ILE A 43 3.55 -15.17 -1.66
C ILE A 43 2.40 -14.23 -2.05
N LEU A 44 2.39 -13.00 -1.53
CA LEU A 44 1.37 -12.00 -1.85
C LEU A 44 1.34 -11.66 -3.34
N LYS A 45 2.52 -11.51 -3.97
CA LYS A 45 2.62 -11.28 -5.43
C LYS A 45 2.00 -12.43 -6.22
N ARG A 46 2.24 -13.68 -5.83
CA ARG A 46 1.60 -14.86 -6.47
C ARG A 46 0.09 -14.87 -6.24
N GLY A 47 -0.37 -14.51 -5.04
CA GLY A 47 -1.79 -14.36 -4.71
C GLY A 47 -2.48 -13.31 -5.59
N VAL A 48 -1.83 -12.18 -5.85
CA VAL A 48 -2.31 -11.14 -6.77
C VAL A 48 -2.41 -11.68 -8.19
N SER A 49 -1.36 -12.35 -8.69
CA SER A 49 -1.38 -12.98 -10.03
C SER A 49 -2.46 -14.05 -10.17
N ALA A 50 -2.82 -14.73 -9.09
CA ALA A 50 -3.89 -15.74 -9.05
C ALA A 50 -5.29 -15.15 -8.83
N GLY A 51 -5.43 -13.83 -8.63
CA GLY A 51 -6.71 -13.17 -8.34
C GLY A 51 -7.30 -13.50 -6.96
N LEU A 52 -6.46 -13.97 -6.03
CA LEU A 52 -6.85 -14.30 -4.64
C LEU A 52 -6.62 -13.13 -3.68
N VAL A 53 -5.78 -12.18 -4.07
CA VAL A 53 -5.36 -11.02 -3.29
C VAL A 53 -5.44 -9.78 -4.16
N GLU A 54 -5.97 -8.69 -3.63
CA GLU A 54 -5.87 -7.37 -4.23
C GLU A 54 -4.65 -6.64 -3.68
N VAL A 55 -4.05 -5.78 -4.51
CA VAL A 55 -2.98 -4.87 -4.09
C VAL A 55 -3.33 -3.44 -4.48
N LYS A 56 -3.17 -2.52 -3.53
CA LYS A 56 -3.31 -1.08 -3.77
C LYS A 56 -2.19 -0.34 -3.06
N LYS A 57 -1.67 0.71 -3.69
CA LYS A 57 -0.70 1.59 -3.05
C LYS A 57 -1.46 2.73 -2.39
N PHE A 58 -1.15 2.97 -1.12
CA PHE A 58 -1.66 4.09 -0.35
C PHE A 58 -0.49 5.02 -0.04
N ARG A 59 -0.64 6.31 -0.30
CA ARG A 59 0.35 7.32 0.01
C ARG A 59 0.25 7.63 1.49
N ILE A 60 1.10 6.99 2.29
CA ILE A 60 1.13 7.15 3.75
C ILE A 60 2.46 7.79 4.17
N MET A 61 2.53 8.27 5.42
CA MET A 61 3.79 8.74 5.99
C MET A 61 4.71 7.55 6.26
N ALA A 62 5.84 7.47 5.55
CA ALA A 62 6.88 6.49 5.78
C ALA A 62 8.23 7.21 5.92
N GLY A 63 8.93 7.01 7.04
CA GLY A 63 10.21 7.68 7.29
C GLY A 63 10.13 9.21 7.27
N GLY A 64 9.00 9.78 7.71
CA GLY A 64 8.78 11.24 7.77
C GLY A 64 8.44 11.90 6.44
N ARG A 65 8.22 11.13 5.37
CA ARG A 65 7.79 11.66 4.06
C ARG A 65 6.59 10.87 3.52
N PRO A 66 5.66 11.50 2.79
CA PRO A 66 4.60 10.79 2.07
C PRO A 66 5.19 9.86 1.01
N TYR A 67 4.96 8.57 1.12
CA TYR A 67 5.44 7.55 0.17
C TYR A 67 4.32 6.58 -0.20
N PRO A 68 4.21 6.15 -1.47
CA PRO A 68 3.23 5.14 -1.87
C PRO A 68 3.65 3.76 -1.37
N VAL A 69 2.91 3.21 -0.40
CA VAL A 69 3.18 1.91 0.23
C VAL A 69 2.15 0.87 -0.23
N PRO A 70 2.58 -0.29 -0.75
CA PRO A 70 1.67 -1.36 -1.15
C PRO A 70 1.01 -2.01 0.07
N HIS A 71 -0.31 -2.10 0.02
CA HIS A 71 -1.13 -2.88 0.94
C HIS A 71 -1.91 -3.94 0.18
N TYR A 72 -2.25 -5.01 0.88
CA TYR A 72 -2.84 -6.21 0.35
C TYR A 72 -4.12 -6.53 1.10
N ARG A 73 -5.09 -7.11 0.39
CA ARG A 73 -6.36 -7.59 0.96
C ARG A 73 -6.76 -8.89 0.28
N LYS A 74 -7.31 -9.84 1.03
CA LYS A 74 -7.87 -11.07 0.46
C LYS A 74 -9.15 -10.76 -0.33
N VAL A 75 -9.29 -11.37 -1.49
CA VAL A 75 -10.57 -11.38 -2.23
C VAL A 75 -11.44 -12.47 -1.62
N VAL A 76 -12.43 -12.08 -0.82
CA VAL A 76 -13.49 -13.02 -0.39
C VAL A 76 -14.42 -13.20 -1.58
N LYS A 77 -14.54 -14.44 -2.07
CA LYS A 77 -15.56 -14.80 -3.06
C LYS A 77 -16.84 -15.20 -2.36
#